data_AF-A0ABD1DIN8-F1
#
_entry.id   AF-A0ABD1DIN8-F1
#
_cell.length_a   1.000
_cell.length_b   1.000
_cell.length_c   1.000
_cell.angle_alpha   90.00
_cell.angle_beta   90.00
_cell.angle_gamma   90.00
#
_symmetry.space_group_name_H-M   'P 1'
#
loop_
_entity.id
_entity.type
_entity.pdbx_description
1 polymer ?
#
loop_
_entity_poly.entity_id
_entity_poly.type
_entity_poly.pdbx_seq_one_letter_code
_entity_poly.pdbx_strand_id
1 'polypeptide(L)'
;MMVRNGKPFSFDKSEINPNRKKASVKSTVMDVVIFLLVSAGYILQSIYYALFGKPKKDLYGELAMVTGGGGGLGRLLAMRLTKLGAKVIVWDINQD
;
A
#
# COMPACT_ATOMS: atom_id res chain seq x y z
N MET A 1 23.93 -19.89 -21.04
CA MET A 1 22.87 -18.87 -21.28
C MET A 1 21.60 -19.64 -21.61
N MET A 2 20.62 -19.70 -20.69
CA MET A 2 19.36 -20.44 -20.90
C MET A 2 18.29 -19.49 -21.45
N VAL A 3 17.79 -19.76 -22.64
CA VAL A 3 16.66 -19.05 -23.26
C VAL A 3 15.37 -19.53 -22.58
N ARG A 4 14.74 -18.66 -21.79
CA ARG A 4 13.38 -18.90 -21.27
C ARG A 4 12.38 -18.67 -22.40
N ASN A 5 11.78 -19.74 -22.91
CA ASN A 5 10.62 -19.67 -23.81
C ASN A 5 9.40 -19.14 -23.03
N GLY A 6 9.29 -17.82 -22.90
CA GLY A 6 8.03 -17.17 -22.55
C GLY A 6 7.09 -17.25 -23.74
N LYS A 7 5.83 -17.68 -23.51
CA LYS A 7 4.79 -17.61 -24.55
C LYS A 7 4.65 -16.14 -24.98
N PRO A 8 4.58 -15.83 -26.29
CA PRO A 8 4.38 -14.46 -26.73
C PRO A 8 3.05 -13.90 -26.21
N PHE A 9 3.03 -12.60 -25.98
CA PHE A 9 1.85 -11.85 -25.54
C PHE A 9 0.75 -11.96 -26.60
N SER A 10 -0.19 -12.87 -26.38
CA SER A 10 -1.39 -13.04 -27.20
C SER A 10 -2.56 -12.42 -26.44
N PHE A 11 -3.29 -11.51 -27.09
CA PHE A 11 -4.55 -11.02 -26.56
C PHE A 11 -5.57 -12.17 -26.63
N ASP A 12 -5.83 -12.79 -25.49
CA ASP A 12 -6.85 -13.80 -25.35
C ASP A 12 -8.23 -13.18 -25.59
N LYS A 13 -8.88 -13.54 -26.70
CA LYS A 13 -10.24 -13.11 -27.05
C LYS A 13 -11.33 -14.04 -26.49
N SER A 14 -10.97 -15.04 -25.69
CA SER A 14 -11.91 -16.05 -25.19
C SER A 14 -12.74 -15.61 -23.98
N GLU A 15 -12.55 -14.39 -23.46
CA GLU A 15 -13.23 -13.93 -22.24
C GLU A 15 -14.63 -13.31 -22.43
N ILE A 16 -15.23 -13.37 -23.63
CA ILE A 16 -16.62 -12.93 -23.78
C ILE A 16 -17.54 -14.09 -23.37
N ASN A 17 -17.78 -14.22 -22.06
CA ASN A 17 -18.74 -15.18 -21.51
C ASN A 17 -20.18 -14.84 -21.98
N PRO A 18 -20.81 -15.65 -22.84
CA PRO A 18 -22.14 -15.37 -23.38
C PRO A 18 -23.25 -15.52 -22.33
N ASN A 19 -22.96 -16.14 -21.17
CA ASN A 19 -23.88 -16.36 -20.06
C ASN A 19 -23.75 -15.31 -18.95
N ARG A 20 -23.37 -14.07 -19.30
CA ARG A 20 -23.42 -12.94 -18.35
C ARG A 20 -24.88 -12.69 -17.97
N LYS A 21 -25.32 -13.23 -16.82
CA LYS A 21 -26.64 -12.92 -16.26
C LYS A 21 -26.80 -11.40 -16.23
N LYS A 22 -27.86 -10.87 -16.84
CA LYS A 22 -28.17 -9.44 -16.78
C LYS A 22 -28.28 -9.03 -15.31
N ALA A 23 -27.59 -7.97 -14.92
CA ALA A 23 -27.64 -7.46 -13.55
C ALA A 23 -29.12 -7.22 -13.19
N SER A 24 -29.58 -7.91 -12.14
CA SER A 24 -30.96 -7.77 -11.67
C SER A 24 -31.07 -6.47 -10.90
N VAL A 25 -32.17 -5.72 -11.08
CA VAL A 25 -32.39 -4.46 -10.36
C VAL A 25 -32.25 -4.67 -8.84
N LYS A 26 -32.66 -5.83 -8.33
CA LYS A 26 -32.51 -6.18 -6.91
C LYS A 26 -31.04 -6.24 -6.48
N SER A 27 -30.15 -6.82 -7.29
CA SER A 27 -28.71 -6.86 -6.93
C SER A 27 -28.11 -5.47 -6.98
N THR A 28 -28.46 -4.66 -7.98
CA THR A 28 -27.98 -3.27 -8.05
C THR A 28 -28.43 -2.43 -6.86
N VAL A 29 -29.69 -2.56 -6.43
CA VAL A 29 -30.19 -1.85 -5.24
C VAL A 29 -29.44 -2.31 -3.99
N MET A 30 -29.22 -3.61 -3.83
CA MET A 30 -28.44 -4.15 -2.70
C MET A 30 -26.99 -3.64 -2.71
N ASP A 31 -26.34 -3.64 -3.88
CA ASP A 31 -24.97 -3.15 -4.04
C ASP A 31 -24.86 -1.67 -3.65
N VAL A 32 -25.83 -0.84 -4.05
CA VAL A 32 -25.87 0.58 -3.68
C VAL A 32 -26.09 0.76 -2.18
N VAL A 33 -26.99 0.00 -1.56
CA VAL A 33 -27.22 0.07 -0.10
C VAL A 33 -25.96 -0.34 0.67
N ILE A 34 -25.31 -1.43 0.28
CA ILE A 34 -24.06 -1.89 0.89
C ILE A 34 -22.98 -0.83 0.72
N PHE A 35 -22.84 -0.26 -0.49
CA PHE A 35 -21.89 0.81 -0.76
C PHE A 35 -22.13 2.03 0.14
N LEU A 36 -23.38 2.46 0.32
CA LEU A 36 -23.71 3.60 1.20
C LEU A 36 -23.37 3.31 2.67
N LEU A 37 -23.70 2.12 3.16
CA LEU A 37 -23.40 1.72 4.54
C LEU A 37 -21.89 1.63 4.80
N VAL A 38 -21.15 0.98 3.91
CA VAL A 38 -19.69 0.85 4.01
C VAL A 38 -19.03 2.21 3.90
N SER A 39 -19.48 3.06 2.97
CA SER A 39 -18.96 4.42 2.80
C SER A 39 -19.20 5.28 4.04
N ALA A 40 -20.40 5.22 4.63
CA ALA A 40 -20.69 5.92 5.88
C ALA A 40 -19.76 5.48 7.02
N GLY A 41 -19.49 4.17 7.13
CA GLY A 41 -18.51 3.62 8.07
C GLY A 41 -17.09 4.17 7.86
N TYR A 42 -16.62 4.20 6.61
CA TYR A 42 -15.30 4.77 6.29
C TYR A 42 -15.22 6.27 6.56
N ILE A 43 -16.29 7.03 6.31
CA ILE A 43 -16.36 8.46 6.65
C ILE A 43 -16.23 8.65 8.17
N LEU A 44 -16.97 7.89 8.97
CA LEU A 44 -16.87 7.96 10.42
C LEU A 44 -15.46 7.57 10.91
N GLN A 45 -14.87 6.51 10.36
CA GLN A 45 -13.50 6.10 10.66
C GLN A 45 -12.49 7.19 10.28
N SER A 46 -12.69 7.88 9.16
CA SER A 46 -11.84 8.99 8.72
C SER A 46 -11.90 10.18 9.68
N ILE A 47 -13.08 10.53 10.17
CA ILE A 47 -13.28 11.60 11.16
C ILE A 47 -12.61 11.21 12.47
N TYR A 48 -12.77 9.95 12.91
CA TYR A 48 -12.10 9.44 14.10
C TYR A 48 -10.57 9.57 14.01
N TYR A 49 -9.97 9.13 12.90
CA TYR A 49 -8.52 9.27 12.71
C TYR A 49 -8.06 10.71 12.47
N ALA A 50 -8.91 11.60 11.98
CA ALA A 50 -8.61 13.02 11.87
C ALA A 50 -8.54 13.69 13.25
N LEU A 51 -9.41 13.29 14.19
CA LEU A 51 -9.48 13.87 15.53
C LEU A 51 -8.43 13.28 16.48
N PHE A 52 -8.29 11.96 16.52
CA PHE A 52 -7.41 11.28 17.49
C PHE A 52 -6.04 10.88 16.92
N GLY A 53 -5.85 11.05 15.61
CA GLY A 53 -4.67 10.59 14.90
C GLY A 53 -4.69 9.09 14.63
N LYS A 54 -3.91 8.65 13.64
CA LYS A 54 -3.66 7.23 13.41
C LYS A 54 -2.59 6.73 14.40
N PRO A 55 -2.76 5.54 15.00
CA PRO A 55 -1.72 4.95 15.80
C PRO A 55 -0.45 4.79 14.95
N LYS A 56 0.67 5.25 15.50
CA LYS A 56 1.97 5.11 14.82
C LYS A 56 2.40 3.66 14.93
N LYS A 57 2.99 3.13 13.85
CA LYS A 57 3.60 1.81 13.87
C LYS A 57 4.76 1.82 14.89
N ASP A 58 4.81 0.79 15.73
CA ASP A 58 5.99 0.53 16.55
C ASP A 58 7.13 0.05 15.67
N LEU A 59 8.30 0.66 15.85
CA LEU A 59 9.50 0.41 15.06
C LEU A 59 10.59 -0.29 15.87
N TYR A 60 10.31 -0.67 17.12
CA TYR A 60 11.28 -1.34 17.96
C TYR A 60 11.71 -2.70 17.36
N GLY A 61 13.01 -2.85 17.10
CA GLY A 61 13.59 -4.09 16.54
C GLY A 61 13.40 -4.26 15.02
N GLU A 62 12.66 -3.39 14.36
CA GLU A 62 12.44 -3.40 12.91
C GLU A 62 13.70 -2.94 12.14
N LEU A 63 13.89 -3.43 10.91
CA LEU A 63 15.00 -3.04 10.04
C LEU A 63 14.55 -1.98 9.02
N ALA A 64 15.23 -0.84 8.98
CA ALA A 64 14.99 0.24 8.02
C ALA A 64 16.25 0.58 7.22
N MET A 65 16.11 0.88 5.93
CA MET A 65 17.21 1.36 5.08
C MET A 65 16.94 2.82 4.71
N VAL A 66 17.95 3.68 4.89
CA VAL A 66 17.88 5.10 4.54
C VAL A 66 18.89 5.39 3.44
N THR A 67 18.40 5.76 2.26
CA THR A 67 19.25 6.25 1.18
C THR A 67 19.56 7.74 1.36
N GLY A 68 20.78 8.16 1.04
CA GLY A 68 21.21 9.56 1.27
C GLY A 68 21.31 9.91 2.76
N GLY A 69 21.57 8.92 3.62
CA GLY A 69 21.58 9.08 5.08
C GLY A 69 22.86 9.69 5.65
N GLY A 70 23.87 9.97 4.81
CA GLY A 70 25.13 10.60 5.22
C GLY A 70 25.00 12.09 5.54
N GLY A 71 23.96 12.76 5.02
CA GLY A 71 23.78 14.21 5.20
C GLY A 71 22.32 14.68 5.26
N GLY A 72 22.15 15.98 5.55
CA GLY A 72 20.87 16.68 5.50
C GLY A 72 19.70 15.97 6.20
N LEU A 73 18.58 15.87 5.49
CA LEU A 73 17.35 15.23 5.99
C LEU A 73 17.51 13.72 6.18
N GLY A 74 18.26 13.05 5.32
CA GLY A 74 18.48 11.60 5.41
C GLY A 74 19.15 11.22 6.73
N ARG A 75 20.17 11.97 7.15
CA ARG A 75 20.83 11.77 8.45
C ARG A 75 19.86 11.96 9.62
N LEU A 76 19.04 13.01 9.60
CA LEU A 76 18.06 13.27 10.66
C LEU A 76 16.98 12.18 10.73
N LEU A 77 16.54 11.67 9.57
CA LEU A 77 15.59 10.55 9.48
C LEU A 77 16.19 9.26 10.04
N ALA A 78 17.43 8.92 9.65
CA ALA A 78 18.13 7.76 10.18
C ALA A 78 18.25 7.84 11.71
N MET A 79 18.67 8.98 12.24
CA MET A 79 18.76 9.20 13.69
C MET A 79 17.40 9.07 14.38
N ARG A 80 16.32 9.58 13.77
CA ARG A 80 14.98 9.48 14.35
C ARG A 80 14.48 8.04 14.38
N LEU A 81 14.73 7.26 13.33
CA LEU A 81 14.38 5.84 13.26
C LEU A 81 15.14 5.03 14.31
N THR A 82 16.44 5.28 14.49
CA THR A 82 17.23 4.64 15.56
C THR A 82 16.70 4.98 16.95
N LYS A 83 16.30 6.23 17.20
CA LYS A 83 15.66 6.64 18.48
C LYS A 83 14.33 5.95 18.75
N LEU A 84 13.62 5.52 17.69
CA LEU A 84 12.39 4.74 17.81
C LEU A 84 12.67 3.23 17.98
N GLY A 85 13.93 2.83 18.11
CA GLY A 85 14.34 1.44 18.33
C GLY A 85 14.54 0.61 17.06
N ALA A 86 14.47 1.23 15.88
CA ALA A 86 14.74 0.55 14.62
C ALA A 86 16.25 0.34 14.43
N LYS A 87 16.62 -0.79 13.83
CA LYS A 87 17.96 -1.00 13.26
C LYS A 87 18.00 -0.32 11.89
N VAL A 88 18.95 0.59 11.69
CA VAL A 88 19.01 1.41 10.47
C VAL A 88 20.27 1.09 9.68
N ILE A 89 20.09 0.77 8.39
CA ILE A 89 21.16 0.67 7.40
C ILE A 89 21.19 1.98 6.63
N VAL A 90 22.31 2.70 6.69
CA VAL A 90 22.51 3.91 5.90
C VAL A 90 23.18 3.53 4.59
N TRP A 91 22.59 3.97 3.48
CA TRP A 91 23.11 3.79 2.13
C TRP A 91 23.38 5.16 1.51
N ASP A 92 24.63 5.57 1.49
CA ASP A 92 25.06 6.83 0.89
C ASP A 92 26.20 6.60 -0.09
N ILE A 93 26.32 7.52 -1.06
CA ILE A 93 27.46 7.55 -1.99
C ILE A 93 28.69 8.14 -1.33
N ASN A 94 28.48 9.03 -0.35
CA ASN A 94 29.56 9.61 0.42
C ASN A 94 30.01 8.61 1.49
N GLN A 95 31.27 8.20 1.42
CA GLN A 95 31.87 7.27 2.36
C GLN A 95 32.49 7.98 3.58
N ASP A 96 32.55 9.31 3.52
CA ASP A 96 33.07 10.19 4.57
C ASP A 96 32.03 10.54 5.65
#